data_AF-A0A2U8W644-F1
#
_entry.id   AF-A0A2U8W644-F1
#
_cell.length_a   1.000
_cell.length_b   1.000
_cell.length_c   1.000
_cell.angle_alpha   90.00
_cell.angle_beta   90.00
_cell.angle_gamma   90.00
#
_symmetry.space_group_name_H-M   'P 1'
#
loop_
_entity.id
_entity.type
_entity.pdbx_description
1 polymer ?
#
loop_
_entity_poly.entity_id
_entity_poly.type
_entity_poly.pdbx_seq_one_letter_code
_entity_poly.pdbx_strand_id
1 'polypeptide(L)'
;MPIRREHRFFYPIDWPQLSAVIRFRRAGGRCEGCGRPHGHRVVHLGDGRWWDAATGVWRDGRGKVLRSLPITEEIAAVRMTKVVLATAHRDTSDNTASNLAAFCQRRHLLHDRPEHQRRR
;
A
#
# COMPACT_ATOMS: atom_id res chain seq x y z
N MET A 1 0.04 6.80 -8.34
CA MET A 1 1.06 7.84 -8.51
C MET A 1 1.63 7.68 -9.90
N PRO A 2 1.39 8.62 -10.83
CA PRO A 2 2.07 8.59 -12.12
C PRO A 2 3.57 8.81 -11.93
N ILE A 3 4.40 8.06 -12.67
CA ILE A 3 5.85 8.24 -12.66
C ILE A 3 6.15 9.61 -13.27
N ARG A 4 6.79 10.50 -12.49
CA ARG A 4 7.21 11.82 -12.99
C ARG A 4 8.16 11.64 -14.17
N ARG A 5 8.06 12.54 -15.15
CA ARG A 5 8.90 12.47 -16.37
C ARG A 5 10.38 12.42 -16.03
N GLU A 6 10.81 13.21 -15.05
CA GLU A 6 12.18 13.27 -14.52
C GLU A 6 12.67 11.97 -13.87
N HIS A 7 11.81 11.01 -13.56
CA HIS A 7 12.20 9.76 -12.89
C HIS A 7 12.06 8.52 -13.80
N ARG A 8 11.63 8.68 -15.06
CA ARG A 8 11.36 7.54 -15.95
C ARG A 8 12.59 6.65 -16.19
N PHE A 9 13.79 7.21 -16.18
CA PHE A 9 15.03 6.47 -16.41
C PHE A 9 15.36 5.46 -15.30
N PHE A 10 14.76 5.60 -14.11
CA PHE A 10 14.89 4.60 -13.04
C PHE A 10 14.08 3.34 -13.29
N TYR A 11 13.17 3.36 -14.27
CA TYR A 11 12.28 2.27 -14.58
C TYR A 11 12.69 1.65 -15.91
N PRO A 12 12.93 0.33 -15.96
CA PRO A 12 13.31 -0.34 -17.19
C PRO A 12 12.12 -0.39 -18.17
N ILE A 13 12.40 -0.71 -19.43
CA ILE A 13 11.37 -0.77 -20.49
C ILE A 13 10.26 -1.79 -20.17
N ASP A 14 10.61 -2.86 -19.47
CA ASP A 14 9.72 -3.94 -19.02
C ASP A 14 9.08 -3.66 -17.64
N TRP A 15 9.14 -2.42 -17.15
CA TRP A 15 8.55 -2.04 -15.88
C TRP A 15 7.08 -2.47 -15.70
N PRO A 16 6.18 -2.38 -16.70
CA PRO A 16 4.82 -2.87 -16.53
C PRO A 16 4.75 -4.36 -16.16
N GLN A 17 5.60 -5.18 -16.77
CA GLN A 17 5.72 -6.61 -16.53
C GLN A 17 6.31 -6.88 -15.15
N LEU A 18 7.45 -6.25 -14.83
CA LEU A 18 8.10 -6.37 -13.53
C LEU A 18 7.16 -5.96 -12.39
N SER A 19 6.49 -4.82 -12.55
CA SER A 19 5.50 -4.32 -11.58
C SER A 19 4.33 -5.30 -11.39
N ALA A 20 3.84 -5.92 -12.47
CA ALA A 20 2.78 -6.92 -12.38
C ALA A 20 3.24 -8.19 -11.65
N VAL A 21 4.47 -8.66 -11.89
CA VAL A 21 5.06 -9.80 -11.17
C VAL A 21 5.13 -9.50 -9.68
N ILE A 22 5.64 -8.32 -9.29
CA ILE A 22 5.74 -7.94 -7.88
C ILE A 22 4.36 -7.84 -7.23
N ARG A 23 3.39 -7.17 -7.87
CA ARG A 23 2.07 -6.91 -7.27
C ARG A 23 1.15 -8.13 -7.22
N PHE A 24 1.13 -8.93 -8.28
CA PHE A 24 0.08 -9.94 -8.45
C PHE A 24 0.60 -11.37 -8.34
N ARG A 25 1.86 -11.63 -8.71
CA ARG A 25 2.46 -12.96 -8.53
C ARG A 25 3.08 -13.09 -7.15
N ARG A 26 4.07 -12.25 -6.81
CA ARG A 26 4.77 -12.35 -5.52
C ARG A 26 3.88 -11.96 -4.35
N ALA A 27 3.27 -10.78 -4.42
CA ALA A 27 2.47 -10.27 -3.32
C ALA A 27 1.02 -10.81 -3.32
N GLY A 28 0.64 -11.66 -4.29
CA GLY A 28 -0.70 -12.24 -4.39
C GLY A 28 -1.83 -11.21 -4.46
N GLY A 29 -1.56 -10.02 -5.02
CA GLY A 29 -2.53 -8.93 -5.05
C GLY A 29 -2.80 -8.30 -3.70
N ARG A 30 -1.92 -8.45 -2.71
CA ARG A 30 -2.05 -7.83 -1.38
C ARG A 30 -0.90 -6.85 -1.11
N CYS A 31 -1.18 -5.82 -0.34
CA CYS A 31 -0.14 -4.91 0.13
C CYS A 31 0.84 -5.66 1.05
N GLU A 32 2.13 -5.66 0.73
CA GLU A 32 3.15 -6.34 1.55
C GLU A 32 3.38 -5.65 2.90
N GLY A 33 2.94 -4.40 3.06
CA GLY A 33 3.06 -3.67 4.32
C GLY A 33 1.85 -3.73 5.25
N CYS A 34 0.64 -4.02 4.74
CA CYS A 34 -0.57 -4.02 5.57
C CYS A 34 -1.65 -5.03 5.19
N GLY A 35 -1.45 -5.84 4.14
CA GLY A 35 -2.34 -6.94 3.75
C GLY A 35 -3.60 -6.54 2.97
N ARG A 36 -3.88 -5.24 2.79
CA ARG A 36 -5.06 -4.77 2.05
C ARG A 36 -5.07 -5.32 0.62
N PRO A 37 -6.18 -5.93 0.15
CA PRO A 37 -6.25 -6.58 -1.16
C PRO A 37 -6.51 -5.56 -2.28
N HIS A 38 -5.85 -5.76 -3.42
CA HIS A 38 -5.98 -4.92 -4.62
C HIS A 38 -7.39 -4.96 -5.20
N GLY A 39 -7.90 -3.82 -5.65
CA GLY A 39 -9.20 -3.72 -6.35
C GLY A 39 -10.41 -3.69 -5.42
N HIS A 40 -10.28 -4.13 -4.17
CA HIS A 40 -11.36 -4.12 -3.19
C HIS A 40 -11.57 -2.75 -2.57
N ARG A 41 -12.83 -2.48 -2.21
CA ARG A 41 -13.20 -1.35 -1.34
C ARG A 41 -13.03 -1.77 0.11
N VAL A 42 -12.17 -1.05 0.85
CA VAL A 42 -11.89 -1.32 2.26
C VAL A 42 -12.48 -0.21 3.12
N VAL A 43 -13.18 -0.61 4.19
CA VAL A 43 -13.67 0.26 5.25
C VAL A 43 -12.52 0.53 6.24
N HIS A 44 -12.29 1.78 6.60
CA HIS A 44 -11.19 2.19 7.47
C HIS A 44 -11.50 3.45 8.27
N LEU A 45 -10.79 3.62 9.39
CA LEU A 45 -10.97 4.75 10.32
C LEU A 45 -10.13 5.99 9.94
N GLY A 46 -9.29 5.89 8.92
CA GLY A 46 -8.47 7.00 8.41
C GLY A 46 -7.09 7.12 9.05
N ASP A 47 -6.92 6.65 10.30
CA ASP A 47 -5.63 6.53 10.99
C ASP A 47 -4.76 5.36 10.44
N GLY A 48 -5.40 4.39 9.79
CA GLY A 48 -4.78 3.20 9.23
C GLY A 48 -5.49 1.91 9.60
N ARG A 49 -6.26 1.90 10.69
CA ARG A 49 -7.11 0.78 11.08
C ARG A 49 -8.15 0.52 10.00
N TRP A 50 -8.40 -0.75 9.69
CA TRP A 50 -9.28 -1.15 8.61
C TRP A 50 -9.95 -2.50 8.87
N TRP A 51 -11.14 -2.67 8.30
CA TRP A 51 -11.92 -3.89 8.39
C TRP A 51 -11.52 -4.87 7.28
N ASP A 52 -11.03 -6.05 7.68
CA ASP A 52 -10.74 -7.15 6.78
C ASP A 52 -11.97 -8.03 6.61
N ALA A 53 -12.79 -7.71 5.59
CA ALA A 53 -14.02 -8.42 5.30
C ALA A 53 -13.83 -9.92 5.00
N ALA A 54 -12.64 -10.34 4.55
CA ALA A 54 -12.37 -11.75 4.26
C ALA A 54 -12.20 -12.60 5.52
N THR A 55 -11.76 -11.99 6.63
CA THR A 55 -11.52 -12.68 7.90
C THR A 55 -12.45 -12.21 9.02
N GLY A 56 -13.25 -11.17 8.79
CA GLY A 56 -14.18 -10.63 9.77
C GLY A 56 -13.50 -9.98 10.96
N VAL A 57 -12.30 -9.38 10.76
CA VAL A 57 -11.53 -8.76 11.85
C VAL A 57 -11.08 -7.35 11.51
N TRP A 58 -10.92 -6.51 12.54
CA TRP A 58 -10.22 -5.25 12.40
C TRP A 58 -8.71 -5.46 12.45
N ARG A 59 -8.00 -4.75 11.57
CA ARG A 59 -6.54 -4.72 11.51
C ARG A 59 -5.99 -3.32 11.69
N ASP A 60 -4.78 -3.20 12.21
CA ASP A 60 -4.04 -1.95 12.32
C ASP A 60 -3.45 -1.51 10.96
N GLY A 61 -2.76 -0.37 10.97
CA GLY A 61 -2.09 0.17 9.78
C GLY A 61 -0.91 -0.66 9.25
N ARG A 62 -0.48 -1.70 9.98
CA ARG A 62 0.56 -2.68 9.61
C ARG A 62 -0.05 -4.05 9.26
N GLY A 63 -1.38 -4.19 9.32
CA GLY A 63 -2.09 -5.43 9.01
C GLY A 63 -2.21 -6.42 10.18
N LYS A 64 -1.77 -6.07 11.39
CA LYS A 64 -1.96 -6.91 12.57
C LYS A 64 -3.39 -6.82 13.08
N VAL A 65 -3.94 -7.92 13.58
CA VAL A 65 -5.29 -7.95 14.17
C VAL A 65 -5.34 -7.06 15.41
N LEU A 66 -6.38 -6.23 15.53
CA LEU A 66 -6.60 -5.41 16.71
C LEU A 66 -7.03 -6.29 17.89
N ARG A 67 -6.45 -6.02 19.07
CA ARG A 67 -6.87 -6.65 20.33
C ARG A 67 -8.18 -6.07 20.86
N SER A 68 -8.37 -4.77 20.67
CA SER A 68 -9.56 -4.03 21.08
C SER A 68 -10.26 -3.49 19.85
N LEU A 69 -11.58 -3.69 19.78
CA LEU A 69 -12.40 -3.18 18.70
C LEU A 69 -12.49 -1.65 18.76
N PRO A 70 -12.65 -0.97 17.60
CA PRO A 70 -12.95 0.45 17.58
C PRO A 70 -14.26 0.74 18.34
N ILE A 71 -14.32 1.90 18.98
CA ILE A 71 -15.54 2.34 19.69
C ILE A 71 -16.61 2.78 18.68
N THR A 72 -17.86 2.87 19.13
CA THR A 72 -19.02 3.20 18.28
C THR A 72 -18.84 4.50 17.51
N GLU A 73 -18.29 5.53 18.16
CA GLU A 73 -18.04 6.85 17.56
C GLU A 73 -17.02 6.77 16.41
N GLU A 74 -16.00 5.94 16.56
CA GLU A 74 -15.01 5.70 15.50
C GLU A 74 -15.64 4.95 14.32
N ILE A 75 -16.47 3.94 14.62
CA ILE A 75 -17.18 3.16 13.60
C ILE A 75 -18.16 4.05 12.83
N ALA A 76 -18.82 5.00 13.49
CA ALA A 76 -19.72 5.96 12.85
C ALA A 76 -18.99 6.86 11.83
N ALA A 77 -17.68 7.08 12.01
CA ALA A 77 -16.85 7.93 11.14
C ALA A 77 -16.05 7.15 10.07
N VAL A 78 -16.40 5.89 9.80
CA VAL A 78 -15.67 5.07 8.82
C VAL A 78 -15.70 5.68 7.43
N ARG A 79 -14.61 5.45 6.71
CA ARG A 79 -14.45 5.84 5.30
C ARG A 79 -14.20 4.59 4.46
N MET A 80 -14.58 4.66 3.19
CA MET A 80 -14.36 3.57 2.25
C MET A 80 -13.42 4.02 1.14
N THR A 81 -12.38 3.23 0.89
CA THR A 81 -11.41 3.52 -0.18
C THR A 81 -11.20 2.29 -1.05
N LYS A 82 -11.22 2.47 -2.38
CA LYS A 82 -10.77 1.43 -3.32
C LYS A 82 -9.25 1.29 -3.23
N VAL A 83 -8.79 0.10 -2.87
CA VAL A 83 -7.36 -0.19 -2.73
C VAL A 83 -6.75 -0.39 -4.12
N VAL A 84 -5.67 0.32 -4.39
CA VAL A 84 -4.85 0.19 -5.60
C VAL A 84 -3.43 -0.06 -5.14
N LEU A 85 -2.79 -1.07 -5.72
CA LEU A 85 -1.40 -1.42 -5.46
C LEU A 85 -0.52 -0.81 -6.53
N ALA A 86 0.58 -0.22 -6.09
CA ALA A 86 1.68 0.23 -6.90
C ALA A 86 2.96 -0.46 -6.43
N THR A 87 3.92 -0.62 -7.34
CA THR A 87 5.25 -1.09 -7.01
C THR A 87 6.09 0.11 -6.58
N ALA A 88 6.76 0.02 -5.44
CA ALA A 88 7.69 1.01 -4.93
C ALA A 88 9.05 0.35 -4.71
N HIS A 89 10.12 1.12 -4.90
CA HIS A 89 11.44 0.81 -4.35
C HIS A 89 11.41 0.93 -2.83
N ARG A 90 12.20 0.14 -2.10
CA ARG A 90 12.32 0.24 -0.63
C ARG A 90 13.36 1.28 -0.22
N ASP A 91 14.45 1.36 -0.96
CA ASP A 91 15.55 2.29 -0.67
C ASP A 91 15.93 3.08 -1.93
N THR A 92 17.04 2.69 -2.58
CA THR A 92 17.54 3.30 -3.81
C THR A 92 16.74 2.84 -5.03
N SER A 93 16.99 3.45 -6.18
CA SER A 93 16.29 3.17 -7.43
C SER A 93 16.72 1.89 -8.16
N ASP A 94 17.34 0.91 -7.48
CA ASP A 94 17.69 -0.36 -8.13
C ASP A 94 16.44 -1.23 -8.38
N ASN A 95 16.36 -1.91 -9.51
CA ASN A 95 15.17 -2.69 -9.89
C ASN A 95 15.25 -4.16 -9.47
N THR A 96 16.09 -4.50 -8.50
CA THR A 96 16.16 -5.89 -8.02
C THR A 96 14.85 -6.27 -7.35
N ALA A 97 14.39 -7.50 -7.58
CA ALA A 97 13.11 -7.95 -7.03
C ALA A 97 13.06 -7.77 -5.50
N SER A 98 14.17 -7.97 -4.79
CA SER A 98 14.31 -7.77 -3.34
C SER A 98 14.08 -6.33 -2.88
N ASN A 99 14.46 -5.34 -3.69
CA ASN A 99 14.27 -3.93 -3.38
C ASN A 99 12.89 -3.41 -3.78
N LEU A 100 12.15 -4.13 -4.63
CA LEU A 100 10.79 -3.75 -5.00
C LEU A 100 9.78 -4.25 -3.95
N ALA A 101 8.71 -3.50 -3.75
CA ALA A 101 7.60 -3.83 -2.87
C ALA A 101 6.23 -3.47 -3.46
N ALA A 102 5.20 -4.26 -3.19
CA ALA A 102 3.83 -3.97 -3.55
C ALA A 102 3.12 -3.22 -2.41
N PHE A 103 2.88 -1.92 -2.60
CA PHE A 103 2.25 -1.06 -1.60
C PHE A 103 0.89 -0.53 -2.04
N CYS A 104 -0.06 -0.48 -1.11
CA CYS A 104 -1.31 0.24 -1.29
C CYS A 104 -1.08 1.76 -1.22
N GLN A 105 -2.06 2.56 -1.66
CA GLN A 105 -1.91 4.03 -1.71
C GLN A 105 -1.45 4.63 -0.37
N ARG A 106 -2.03 4.20 0.76
CA ARG A 106 -1.62 4.66 2.09
C ARG A 106 -0.18 4.31 2.41
N ARG A 107 0.22 3.05 2.20
CA ARG A 107 1.57 2.60 2.56
C ARG A 107 2.62 3.27 1.69
N HIS A 108 2.30 3.46 0.42
CA HIS A 108 3.13 4.19 -0.52
C HIS A 108 3.33 5.66 -0.07
N LEU A 109 2.26 6.36 0.26
CA LEU A 109 2.34 7.74 0.76
C LEU A 109 3.16 7.87 2.06
N LEU A 110 3.05 6.91 2.98
CA LEU A 110 3.86 6.89 4.20
C LEU A 110 5.34 6.62 3.91
N HIS A 111 5.61 5.74 2.94
CA HIS A 111 6.96 5.40 2.54
C HIS A 111 7.68 6.59 1.88
N ASP A 112 6.98 7.32 1.00
CA ASP A 112 7.55 8.47 0.30
C ASP A 112 7.64 9.74 1.16
N ARG A 113 6.93 9.78 2.31
CA ARG A 113 6.81 10.98 3.16
C ARG A 113 8.17 11.58 3.58
N PRO A 114 9.17 10.81 4.06
CA PRO A 114 10.46 11.36 4.44
C PRO A 114 11.19 12.02 3.26
N GLU A 115 11.14 11.42 2.07
CA GLU A 115 11.76 11.98 0.87
C GLU A 115 11.04 13.25 0.40
N HIS A 116 9.70 13.25 0.43
CA HIS A 116 8.92 14.45 0.13
C HIS A 116 9.18 15.60 1.12
N GLN A 117 9.52 15.29 2.38
CA GLN A 117 9.93 16.30 3.36
C GLN A 117 11.35 16.81 3.10
N ARG A 118 12.28 15.95 2.68
CA ARG A 118 13.66 16.36 2.32
C ARG A 118 13.73 17.30 1.12
N ARG A 119 12.80 17.17 0.16
CA ARG A 119 12.78 17.97 -1.07
C ARG A 119 11.97 19.27 -0.97
N ARG A 120 11.46 19.61 0.22
CA ARG A 120 10.73 20.86 0.50
C ARG A 120 11.62 21.82 1.25
#